data_AF-A0A0Q4GKA4-F1
#
_entry.id   AF-A0A0Q4GKA4-F1
#
_cell.length_a   1.000
_cell.length_b   1.000
_cell.length_c   1.000
_cell.angle_alpha   90.00
_cell.angle_beta   90.00
_cell.angle_gamma   90.00
#
_symmetry.space_group_name_H-M   'P 1'
#
loop_
_entity.id
_entity.type
_entity.pdbx_description
1 polymer ?
#
loop_
_entity_poly.entity_id
_entity_poly.type
_entity_poly.pdbx_seq_one_letter_code
_entity_poly.pdbx_strand_id
1 'polypeptide(L)' 'MKTEEIFFIVRIEVKTEHGHIDETLQEMEKTSRFFITNTPKVKVINSEILTTKIRNLKNRNHGA' A
#
# COMPACT_ATOMS: atom_id res chain seq x y z
N MET A 1 -6.85 28.25 3.27
CA MET A 1 -7.50 26.92 3.15
C MET A 1 -6.74 25.96 4.04
N LYS A 2 -7.42 25.11 4.80
CA LYS A 2 -6.80 24.14 5.71
C LYS A 2 -6.62 22.83 4.95
N THR A 3 -5.41 22.29 4.95
CA THR A 3 -5.11 20.97 4.38
C THR A 3 -5.51 19.91 5.41
N GLU A 4 -6.22 18.89 4.97
CA GLU A 4 -6.54 17.72 5.80
C GLU A 4 -5.96 16.47 5.12
N GLU A 5 -5.32 15.61 5.91
CA GLU A 5 -4.65 14.41 5.42
C GLU A 5 -5.58 13.19 5.58
N ILE A 6 -5.66 12.37 4.54
CA ILE A 6 -6.48 11.15 4.53
C ILE A 6 -5.57 9.96 4.22
N PHE A 7 -5.59 8.95 5.10
CA PHE A 7 -4.81 7.73 4.94
C PHE A 7 -5.70 6.59 4.42
N PHE A 8 -5.31 5.96 3.32
CA PHE A 8 -5.94 4.74 2.82
C PHE A 8 -5.13 3.51 3.25
N ILE A 9 -5.76 2.59 3.97
CA ILE A 9 -5.17 1.29 4.29
C ILE A 9 -5.72 0.28 3.30
N VAL A 10 -4.85 -0.24 2.43
CA VAL A 10 -5.22 -1.20 1.38
C VAL A 10 -4.64 -2.57 1.68
N ARG A 11 -5.36 -3.63 1.30
CA ARG A 11 -4.82 -4.99 1.24
C ARG A 11 -4.46 -5.29 -0.21
N ILE A 12 -3.22 -5.69 -0.44
CA ILE A 12 -2.72 -6.11 -1.74
C ILE A 12 -2.30 -7.58 -1.62
N GLU A 13 -2.70 -8.39 -2.58
CA GLU A 13 -2.28 -9.77 -2.71
C GLU A 13 -1.51 -9.92 -4.02
N VAL A 14 -0.33 -10.52 -3.96
CA VAL A 14 0.62 -10.55 -5.08
C VAL A 14 1.12 -11.96 -5.31
N LYS A 15 1.39 -12.27 -6.58
CA LYS A 15 2.25 -13.37 -6.99
C LYS A 15 3.55 -12.76 -7.48
N THR A 16 4.68 -13.31 -7.07
CA THR A 16 6.00 -12.76 -7.35
C THR A 16 6.96 -13.88 -7.73
N GLU A 17 7.91 -13.57 -8.60
CA GLU A 17 9.02 -14.45 -8.97
C GLU A 17 10.27 -14.20 -8.12
N HIS A 18 10.27 -13.13 -7.31
CA HIS A 18 11.36 -12.80 -6.40
C HIS A 18 11.51 -13.84 -5.29
N GLY A 19 12.76 -14.12 -4.92
CA GLY A 19 13.08 -15.06 -3.85
C GLY A 19 12.77 -14.50 -2.45
N HIS A 20 12.82 -13.18 -2.32
CA HIS A 20 12.55 -12.48 -1.07
C HIS A 20 11.43 -11.45 -1.20
N ILE A 21 10.59 -11.37 -0.16
CA ILE A 21 9.44 -10.44 -0.14
C ILE A 21 9.88 -8.97 -0.18
N ASP A 22 11.07 -8.64 0.34
CA ASP A 22 11.61 -7.29 0.34
C ASP A 22 11.94 -6.80 -1.08
N GLU A 23 12.35 -7.70 -1.98
CA GLU A 23 12.59 -7.40 -3.40
C GLU A 23 11.27 -7.07 -4.11
N THR A 24 10.22 -7.85 -3.82
CA THR A 24 8.86 -7.58 -4.32
C THR A 24 8.36 -6.22 -3.83
N LEU A 25 8.59 -5.91 -2.55
CA LEU A 25 8.21 -4.65 -1.95
C LEU A 25 8.92 -3.48 -2.63
N GLN A 26 10.24 -3.59 -2.80
CA GLN A 26 11.05 -2.54 -3.41
C GLN A 26 10.66 -2.30 -4.88
N GLU A 27 10.39 -3.36 -5.65
CA GLU A 27 9.89 -3.21 -7.01
C GLU A 27 8.53 -2.49 -7.01
N MET A 28 7.59 -2.93 -6.17
CA MET A 28 6.28 -2.31 -6.08
C MET A 28 6.37 -0.82 -5.67
N GLU A 29 7.20 -0.46 -4.70
CA GLU A 29 7.40 0.93 -4.29
C GLU A 29 7.96 1.81 -5.41
N LYS A 30 8.88 1.28 -6.23
CA LYS A 30 9.49 2.04 -7.34
C LYS A 30 8.59 2.16 -8.56
N THR A 31 7.80 1.12 -8.85
CA THR A 31 7.11 0.97 -10.13
C THR A 31 5.61 1.22 -10.03
N SER A 32 5.00 0.92 -8.89
CA SER A 32 3.56 1.06 -8.72
C SER A 32 3.18 2.52 -8.59
N ARG A 33 2.05 2.88 -9.20
CA ARG A 33 1.44 4.20 -9.06
C ARG A 33 0.12 4.04 -8.33
N PHE A 34 -0.03 4.75 -7.20
CA PHE A 34 -1.31 4.86 -6.52
C PHE A 34 -2.08 6.04 -7.10
N PHE A 35 -3.22 5.78 -7.73
CA PHE A 35 -4.02 6.80 -8.39
C PHE A 35 -5.43 6.87 -7.81
N ILE A 36 -5.83 8.06 -7.34
CA ILE A 36 -7.19 8.37 -6.93
C ILE A 36 -7.72 9.49 -7.83
N THR A 37 -8.90 9.30 -8.40
CA THR A 37 -9.57 10.31 -9.22
C THR A 37 -10.22 11.40 -8.37
N ASN A 38 -10.33 12.59 -8.94
CA ASN A 38 -11.21 13.63 -8.37
C ASN A 38 -12.64 13.13 -8.25
N THR A 39 -13.37 13.70 -7.29
CA THR A 39 -14.83 13.56 -7.17
C THR A 39 -15.47 14.95 -7.27
N PRO A 40 -16.80 15.07 -7.42
CA PRO A 40 -17.44 16.39 -7.56
C PRO A 40 -17.14 17.39 -6.43
N LYS A 41 -16.73 16.91 -5.24
CA LYS A 41 -16.43 17.75 -4.07
C LYS A 41 -15.00 17.59 -3.55
N VAL A 42 -14.19 16.70 -4.12
CA VAL A 42 -12.84 16.42 -3.65
C VAL A 42 -11.86 16.51 -4.81
N LYS A 43 -10.89 17.42 -4.69
CA LYS A 43 -9.78 17.55 -5.63
C LYS A 43 -8.54 16.89 -5.03
N VAL A 44 -8.08 15.83 -5.66
CA VAL A 44 -6.82 15.15 -5.31
C VAL A 44 -5.67 16.00 -5.85
N ILE A 45 -4.74 16.37 -4.96
CA ILE A 45 -3.60 17.23 -5.30
C ILE A 45 -2.34 16.39 -5.53
N ASN A 46 -2.11 15.38 -4.69
CA ASN A 46 -1.03 14.41 -4.81
C ASN A 46 -1.52 13.04 -4.35
N SER A 47 -0.88 11.98 -4.82
CA SER A 47 -1.07 10.62 -4.34
C SER A 47 0.27 9.92 -4.35
N GLU A 48 0.71 9.46 -3.18
CA GLU A 48 2.00 8.80 -3.01
C GLU A 48 1.88 7.60 -2.07
N ILE A 49 2.75 6.61 -2.26
CA ILE A 49 2.88 5.48 -1.34
C ILE A 49 3.88 5.91 -0.26
N LEU A 50 3.37 6.24 0.93
CA LEU A 50 4.21 6.70 2.05
C LEU A 50 4.94 5.57 2.78
N THR A 51 4.32 4.40 2.86
CA THR A 51 4.90 3.24 3.54
C THR A 51 4.24 1.97 3.04
N THR A 52 5.01 0.91 2.91
CA THR A 52 4.51 -0.44 2.67
C THR A 52 4.87 -1.32 3.87
N LYS A 53 3.93 -2.20 4.27
CA LYS A 53 4.12 -3.11 5.40
C LYS A 53 3.76 -4.53 5.00
N ILE A 54 4.62 -5.47 5.34
CA ILE A 54 4.38 -6.89 5.13
C ILE A 54 3.74 -7.48 6.39
N ARG A 55 2.67 -8.26 6.21
CA ARG A 55 2.09 -9.05 7.30
C ARG A 55 2.65 -10.46 7.26
N ASN A 56 3.54 -10.79 8.19
CA ASN A 56 3.97 -12.17 8.41
C ASN A 56 2.85 -12.97 9.08
N LEU A 57 2.24 -13.91 8.34
CA LEU A 57 1.15 -14.77 8.81
C LEU A 57 1.58 -15.89 9.77
N LYS A 58 2.87 -15.94 10.17
CA LYS A 58 3.46 -17.05 10.95
C LYS A 58 2.86 -17.29 12.35
N ASN A 59 1.99 -16.42 12.86
CA ASN A 59 1.41 -16.51 14.22
C ASN A 59 -0.12 -16.61 14.27
N ARG A 60 -0.79 -17.37 13.38
CA ARG A 60 -2.24 -17.65 13.52
C ARG A 60 -2.61 -19.02 14.06
N ASN A 61 -1.65 -19.91 14.31
CA ASN A 61 -1.89 -21.25 14.85
C ASN A 61 -1.07 -21.53 16.12
N HIS A 62 -1.35 -20.84 17.23
CA HIS A 62 -0.94 -21.30 18.56
C HIS A 62 -2.13 -21.24 19.52
N GLY A 63 -2.83 -22.38 19.67
CA GLY A 63 -3.76 -22.77 20.75
C GLY A 63 -5.07 -21.99 20.81
N ALA A 64 -6.27 -22.58 20.65
CA ALA A 64 -6.89 -23.64 21.47
C ALA A 64 -6.84 -23.33 22.96
#